data_AF-A0A2V0NZQ2-F1
#
_entry.id   AF-A0A2V0NZQ2-F1
#
_cell.length_a   1.000
_cell.length_b   1.000
_cell.length_c   1.000
_cell.angle_alpha   90.00
_cell.angle_beta   90.00
_cell.angle_gamma   90.00
#
_symmetry.space_group_name_H-M   'P 1'
#
loop_
_entity.id
_entity.type
_entity.pdbx_description
1 polymer ?
#
loop_
_entity_poly.entity_id
_entity_poly.type
_entity_poly.pdbx_seq_one_letter_code
_entity_poly.pdbx_strand_id
1 'polypeptide(L)'
;MAQHKPAAGPSQEMQAFIEREQQLAQVQTMIATLTDVCWDKCISSPGSYLSSRESSCIENCAKRFIDATQYILQRAAHKAQDPSSGF
;
A
#
# COMPACT_ATOMS: atom_id res chain seq x y z
N MET A 1 -1.74 -30.03 39.78
CA MET A 1 -0.79 -30.33 38.70
C MET A 1 -1.07 -29.37 37.55
N ALA A 2 -0.03 -28.62 37.13
CA ALA A 2 0.09 -27.65 36.03
C ALA A 2 -1.12 -26.74 35.69
N GLN A 3 -1.17 -25.56 36.33
CA GLN A 3 -1.91 -24.42 35.81
C GLN A 3 -1.16 -23.88 34.58
N HIS A 4 -1.78 -23.93 33.40
CA HIS A 4 -1.28 -23.26 32.20
C HIS A 4 -1.37 -21.74 32.40
N LYS A 5 -0.22 -21.07 32.46
CA LYS A 5 -0.14 -19.61 32.43
C LYS A 5 -0.33 -19.13 30.98
N PRO A 6 -1.26 -18.20 30.68
CA PRO A 6 -1.34 -17.63 29.34
C PRO A 6 -0.02 -16.89 29.07
N ALA A 7 0.53 -17.08 27.87
CA ALA A 7 1.72 -16.37 27.42
C ALA A 7 1.44 -14.86 27.54
N ALA A 8 2.35 -14.13 28.18
CA ALA A 8 2.30 -12.68 28.21
C ALA A 8 2.28 -12.18 26.76
N GLY A 9 1.35 -11.28 26.44
CA GLY A 9 1.32 -10.59 25.15
C GLY A 9 2.64 -9.86 24.88
N PRO A 10 2.87 -9.41 23.63
CA PRO A 10 4.12 -8.74 23.29
C PRO A 10 4.36 -7.53 24.20
N SER A 11 5.62 -7.27 24.56
CA SER A 11 5.98 -6.09 25.34
C SER A 11 5.62 -4.82 24.57
N GLN A 12 5.41 -3.69 25.26
CA GLN A 12 5.13 -2.40 24.60
C GLN A 12 6.20 -2.01 23.58
N GLU A 13 7.48 -2.30 23.88
CA GLU A 13 8.60 -2.09 22.96
C GLU A 13 8.49 -2.98 21.72
N MET A 14 8.12 -4.25 21.89
CA MET A 14 7.88 -5.18 20.79
C MET A 14 6.71 -4.73 19.93
N GLN A 15 5.63 -4.22 20.55
CA GLN A 15 4.47 -3.69 19.85
C GLN A 15 4.86 -2.50 18.95
N ALA A 16 5.62 -1.54 19.49
CA ALA A 16 6.11 -0.39 18.75
C ALA A 16 7.06 -0.78 17.60
N PHE A 17 7.93 -1.78 17.83
CA PHE A 17 8.77 -2.34 16.77
C PHE A 17 7.93 -2.96 15.65
N ILE A 18 6.93 -3.79 15.99
CA ILE A 18 6.03 -4.41 15.01
C ILE A 18 5.28 -3.35 14.19
N GLU A 19 4.74 -2.31 14.83
CA GLU A 19 4.02 -1.23 14.15
C GLU A 19 4.92 -0.50 13.12
N ARG A 20 6.18 -0.23 13.49
CA ARG A 20 7.15 0.39 12.59
C ARG A 20 7.46 -0.50 11.39
N GLU A 21 7.75 -1.78 11.63
CA GLU A 21 8.03 -2.74 10.56
C GLU A 21 6.82 -2.94 9.64
N GLN A 22 5.61 -2.95 10.20
CA GLN A 22 4.38 -3.00 9.41
C GLN A 22 4.21 -1.79 8.50
N GLN A 23 4.52 -0.58 8.98
CA GLN A 23 4.46 0.63 8.15
C GLN A 23 5.48 0.56 7.00
N LEU A 24 6.71 0.11 7.27
CA LEU A 24 7.74 -0.07 6.24
C LEU A 24 7.33 -1.10 5.21
N ALA A 25 6.80 -2.25 5.65
CA ALA A 25 6.31 -3.31 4.76
C ALA A 25 5.15 -2.83 3.87
N GLN A 26 4.24 -2.02 4.41
CA GLN A 26 3.15 -1.41 3.64
C GLN A 26 3.69 -0.48 2.55
N VAL A 27 4.63 0.41 2.89
CA VAL A 27 5.27 1.31 1.90
C VAL A 27 5.99 0.51 0.83
N GLN A 28 6.73 -0.54 1.21
CA GLN A 28 7.43 -1.40 0.24
C GLN A 28 6.46 -2.10 -0.72
N THR A 29 5.32 -2.56 -0.21
CA THR A 29 4.25 -3.16 -1.04
C THR A 29 3.68 -2.15 -2.01
N MET A 30 3.49 -0.90 -1.55
CA MET A 30 2.99 0.19 -2.39
C MET A 30 3.97 0.55 -3.51
N ILE A 31 5.27 0.61 -3.20
CA ILE A 31 6.34 0.84 -4.18
C ILE A 31 6.31 -0.28 -5.23
N ALA A 32 6.29 -1.55 -4.81
CA ALA A 32 6.26 -2.68 -5.74
C ALA A 32 5.04 -2.62 -6.67
N THR A 33 3.86 -2.35 -6.12
CA THR A 33 2.61 -2.20 -6.89
C THR A 33 2.71 -1.06 -7.92
N LEU A 34 3.24 0.09 -7.51
CA LEU A 34 3.44 1.24 -8.41
C LEU A 34 4.45 0.92 -9.51
N THR A 35 5.53 0.21 -9.16
CA THR A 35 6.54 -0.23 -10.12
C THR A 35 5.91 -1.12 -11.18
N ASP A 36 5.16 -2.15 -10.80
CA ASP A 36 4.52 -3.06 -11.75
C ASP A 36 3.52 -2.33 -12.65
N VAL A 37 2.59 -1.57 -12.04
CA VAL A 37 1.53 -0.87 -12.78
C VAL A 37 2.08 0.20 -13.73
N CYS A 38 3.05 0.99 -13.27
CA CYS A 38 3.61 2.06 -14.09
C CYS A 38 4.62 1.54 -15.11
N TRP A 39 5.29 0.41 -14.84
CA TRP A 39 6.11 -0.28 -15.83
C TRP A 39 5.26 -0.64 -17.06
N ASP A 40 4.18 -1.39 -16.86
CA ASP A 40 3.31 -1.86 -17.95
C ASP A 40 2.68 -0.72 -18.76
N LYS A 41 2.43 0.43 -18.11
CA LYS A 41 1.78 1.59 -18.74
C LYS A 41 2.76 2.51 -19.45
N CYS A 42 3.97 2.66 -18.94
CA CYS A 42 4.87 3.72 -19.36
C CYS A 42 6.08 3.21 -20.15
N ILE A 43 6.54 1.98 -19.92
CA ILE A 43 7.73 1.43 -20.56
C ILE A 43 7.33 0.59 -21.77
N SER A 44 7.60 1.12 -22.96
CA SER A 44 7.29 0.44 -24.23
C SER A 44 8.48 -0.32 -24.80
N SER A 45 9.69 0.18 -24.58
CA SER A 45 10.94 -0.45 -24.99
C SER A 45 12.00 -0.20 -23.93
N PRO A 46 12.42 -1.23 -23.16
CA PRO A 46 13.45 -1.07 -22.15
C PRO A 46 14.76 -0.55 -22.74
N GLY A 47 15.29 0.53 -22.17
CA GLY A 47 16.60 1.09 -22.48
C GLY A 47 17.51 1.12 -21.26
N SER A 48 18.75 1.57 -21.44
CA SER A 48 19.70 1.78 -20.32
C SER A 48 19.30 2.95 -19.41
N TYR A 49 18.40 3.83 -19.88
CA TYR A 49 17.88 4.98 -19.15
C TYR A 49 16.42 5.20 -19.51
N LEU A 50 15.67 5.86 -18.62
CA LEU A 50 14.36 6.37 -18.94
C LEU A 50 14.48 7.56 -19.90
N SER A 51 13.75 7.52 -21.00
CA SER A 51 13.55 8.71 -21.83
C SER A 51 12.80 9.79 -21.05
N SER A 52 12.83 11.03 -21.54
CA SER A 52 12.04 12.13 -20.97
C SER A 52 10.55 11.81 -20.94
N ARG A 53 10.04 11.15 -22.00
CA ARG A 53 8.64 10.72 -22.10
C ARG A 53 8.29 9.65 -21.06
N GLU A 54 9.14 8.65 -20.87
CA GLU A 54 8.93 7.59 -19.87
C GLU A 54 8.98 8.16 -18.45
N SER A 55 9.92 9.07 -18.19
CA SER A 55 10.08 9.74 -16.89
C SER A 55 8.83 10.55 -16.54
N SER A 56 8.35 11.39 -17.46
CA SER A 56 7.09 12.14 -17.27
C SER A 56 5.88 11.21 -17.17
N CYS A 57 5.85 10.09 -17.90
CA CYS A 57 4.77 9.12 -17.77
C CYS A 57 4.73 8.49 -16.38
N ILE A 58 5.87 8.02 -15.86
CA ILE A 58 5.96 7.38 -14.54
C ILE A 58 5.54 8.35 -13.44
N GLU A 59 6.01 9.60 -13.48
CA GLU A 59 5.60 10.63 -12.51
C GLU A 59 4.08 10.83 -12.48
N ASN A 60 3.46 10.94 -13.65
CA ASN A 60 2.02 11.07 -13.77
C ASN A 60 1.29 9.80 -13.34
N CYS A 61 1.78 8.63 -13.76
CA CYS A 61 1.20 7.33 -13.42
C CYS A 61 1.14 7.14 -11.89
N ALA A 62 2.24 7.37 -11.19
CA ALA A 62 2.30 7.22 -9.74
C ALA A 62 1.34 8.17 -9.02
N LYS A 63 1.33 9.46 -9.39
CA LYS A 63 0.39 10.46 -8.83
C LYS A 63 -1.06 10.03 -9.05
N ARG A 64 -1.42 9.70 -10.29
CA ARG A 64 -2.80 9.29 -10.64
C ARG A 64 -3.22 8.00 -9.94
N PHE A 65 -2.31 7.03 -9.78
CA PHE A 65 -2.61 5.78 -9.08
C PHE A 65 -2.94 6.04 -7.61
N ILE A 66 -2.14 6.87 -6.94
CA ILE A 66 -2.37 7.24 -5.53
C ILE A 66 -3.70 8.00 -5.40
N ASP A 67 -3.94 9.01 -6.24
CA ASP A 67 -5.17 9.82 -6.22
C ASP A 67 -6.42 8.93 -6.41
N ALA A 68 -6.39 8.03 -7.39
CA ALA A 68 -7.50 7.13 -7.68
C ALA A 68 -7.72 6.12 -6.54
N THR A 69 -6.65 5.57 -5.98
CA THR A 69 -6.72 4.63 -4.86
C THR A 69 -7.33 5.30 -3.64
N GLN A 70 -6.89 6.51 -3.27
CA GLN A 70 -7.47 7.26 -2.16
C GLN A 70 -8.95 7.55 -2.37
N TYR A 71 -9.35 7.98 -3.56
CA TYR A 71 -10.75 8.23 -3.89
C TYR A 71 -11.61 6.98 -3.74
N ILE A 72 -11.16 5.83 -4.27
CA ILE A 72 -11.87 4.55 -4.17
C ILE A 72 -12.00 4.12 -2.70
N LEU A 73 -10.92 4.20 -1.92
CA LEU A 73 -10.93 3.83 -0.51
C LEU A 73 -11.88 4.71 0.31
N GLN A 74 -11.86 6.03 0.11
CA GLN A 74 -12.79 6.95 0.76
C GLN A 74 -14.24 6.64 0.41
N ARG A 75 -14.52 6.37 -0.88
CA ARG A 75 -15.86 6.01 -1.33
C ARG A 75 -16.33 4.68 -0.74
N ALA A 76 -15.45 3.69 -0.68
CA ALA A 76 -15.72 2.38 -0.09
C ALA A 76 -16.01 2.49 1.41
N ALA A 77 -15.19 3.24 2.15
CA ALA A 77 -15.39 3.49 3.57
C ALA A 77 -16.73 4.19 3.85
N HIS A 78 -17.07 5.21 3.06
CA HIS A 78 -18.38 5.88 3.17
C HIS A 78 -19.55 4.91 2.91
N LYS A 79 -19.40 3.97 1.97
CA LYS A 79 -20.45 2.96 1.73
C LYS A 79 -20.58 1.97 2.87
N ALA A 80 -19.47 1.49 3.43
CA ALA A 80 -19.48 0.53 4.53
C ALA A 80 -20.10 1.09 5.83
N GLN A 81 -20.11 2.41 6.00
CA GLN A 81 -20.72 3.09 7.14
C GLN A 81 -22.22 3.41 6.91
N ASP A 82 -22.75 3.19 5.71
CA ASP A 82 -24.15 3.45 5.40
C ASP A 82 -25.01 2.25 5.86
N PRO A 83 -25.86 2.41 6.90
CA PRO A 83 -26.68 1.33 7.44
C PRO A 83 -27.77 0.84 6.47
N SER A 84 -27.98 1.52 5.35
CA SER A 84 -28.88 1.09 4.27
C SER A 84 -28.18 0.32 3.14
N SER A 85 -26.85 0.20 3.18
CA SER A 85 -26.11 -0.57 2.19
C SER A 85 -26.30 -2.07 2.45
N GLY A 86 -26.95 -2.76 1.51
CA GLY A 86 -27.24 -4.20 1.59
C GLY A 86 -26.04 -5.11 1.27
N PHE A 87 -24.84 -4.71 1.70
CA PHE A 87 -23.66 -5.56 1.75
C PHE A 87 -23.37 -5.97 3.19
#